data_AF-A0A6A3N7H2-F1
#
_entry.id   AF-A0A6A3N7H2-F1
#
_cell.length_a   1.000
_cell.length_b   1.000
_cell.length_c   1.000
_cell.angle_alpha   90.00
_cell.angle_beta   90.00
_cell.angle_gamma   90.00
#
_symmetry.space_group_name_H-M   'P 1'
#
loop_
_entity.id
_entity.type
_entity.pdbx_description
1 polymer ?
#
loop_
_entity_poly.entity_id
_entity_poly.type
_entity_poly.pdbx_seq_one_letter_code
_entity_poly.pdbx_strand_id
1 'polypeptide(L)'
;MRGSVVAVLPSHLVNDDSELDLGVDKDDVCTKPLTQSKPRFSRPAKTAIAFFVFVVFGIATLTTEMQLLPRWASFDPRCSPATLDVTSVNYRSDHRFYAMVKDMTALSLPTFRGKHEALCSDDHADERKFEYCLPITSQDDPVFCAGADRIDLLVRQSPLTLCGASVMHLLVSDTFEELKVAGAAPRVNFRVPDEASTDRSAAAMPSGSSRIAYSGDISKGGALANALRLKGYHLFQDNGDWNVCVAPTHPLASHLYDPNGKISASGASVPHVSLVVASAEGDDAANVDDSCSPNMVDAKGVEYDPNDRFYTVLQEMEPLPAPVFHGSHKALCSDDGRRNRGYHYCLPITGRKAVNFCAGADRMELLAHQSPSTRCYASVLHMLLTDVYNELKATDSDPVVTFGTLLGAVRNGSMIPFTEDVDIAYSGTISSGGALNEALWKKGYHLFDYGIWRVCIAPTHPLASHLYDPEAPLADDYKVPYVDLYRMAKSDDGESWAMQEFKGSIPTDRVEPFSQISINGLPFDTVRDPKFLLEEEYGDDYLAPKPRRPQDAFPEETNTEKTAQIVAGRTSRSFSLTDAILNSLKKFGGVGDTSSEDKDRRC
;
A
#
# COMPACT_ATOMS: atom_id res chain seq x y z
N MET A 1 16.47 -13.00 37.72
CA MET A 1 15.23 -12.75 38.48
C MET A 1 15.43 -11.64 39.48
N ARG A 2 14.88 -10.46 39.19
CA ARG A 2 14.30 -9.45 40.10
C ARG A 2 13.91 -8.27 39.21
N GLY A 3 12.62 -7.92 39.23
CA GLY A 3 12.01 -6.96 38.32
C GLY A 3 12.27 -5.52 38.70
N SER A 4 12.08 -4.65 37.72
CA SER A 4 11.89 -3.21 37.92
C SER A 4 10.68 -2.76 37.11
N VAL A 5 9.75 -2.17 37.83
CA VAL A 5 8.51 -1.54 37.38
C VAL A 5 8.84 -0.22 36.70
N VAL A 6 8.26 0.03 35.52
CA VAL A 6 8.31 1.32 34.82
C VAL A 6 7.18 2.19 35.36
N ALA A 7 7.53 3.36 35.88
CA ALA A 7 6.61 4.43 36.24
C ALA A 7 6.37 5.36 35.04
N VAL A 8 5.15 5.87 34.94
CA VAL A 8 4.61 6.69 33.85
C VAL A 8 4.19 8.06 34.40
N LEU A 9 4.43 9.11 33.58
CA LEU A 9 3.93 10.51 33.56
C LEU A 9 4.57 11.54 34.53
N PRO A 10 4.54 12.87 34.22
CA PRO A 10 3.75 13.57 33.19
C PRO A 10 4.48 14.59 32.29
N SER A 11 3.75 14.99 31.24
CA SER A 11 3.96 16.14 30.36
C SER A 11 3.70 17.48 31.07
N HIS A 12 4.58 18.46 30.85
CA HIS A 12 4.34 19.91 30.65
C HIS A 12 5.60 20.71 31.03
N LEU A 13 6.26 21.34 30.05
CA LEU A 13 7.09 22.52 30.25
C LEU A 13 6.82 23.50 29.10
N VAL A 14 6.15 24.59 29.47
CA VAL A 14 6.04 25.85 28.73
C VAL A 14 7.27 26.67 29.09
N ASN A 15 7.89 27.35 28.11
CA ASN A 15 8.91 28.36 28.37
C ASN A 15 8.46 29.73 27.82
N ASP A 16 8.67 30.70 28.71
CA ASP A 16 8.41 32.14 28.73
C ASP A 16 8.47 32.96 27.42
N ASP A 17 7.55 33.92 27.40
CA ASP A 17 7.54 35.12 26.56
C ASP A 17 8.58 36.16 27.03
N SER A 18 9.07 36.96 26.08
CA SER A 18 9.79 38.22 26.34
C SER A 18 8.99 39.41 25.84
N GLU A 19 8.83 40.38 26.75
CA GLU A 19 8.45 41.81 26.63
C GLU A 19 8.24 42.41 25.22
N LEU A 20 7.10 43.08 25.01
CA LEU A 20 7.04 44.55 24.98
C LEU A 20 5.60 45.10 24.90
N ASP A 21 5.22 45.85 25.95
CA ASP A 21 4.56 47.17 25.98
C ASP A 21 3.33 47.49 25.08
N LEU A 22 2.17 47.77 25.70
CA LEU A 22 1.53 49.10 25.78
C LEU A 22 0.04 49.04 26.18
N GLY A 23 -0.25 49.54 27.39
CA GLY A 23 -1.46 50.34 27.74
C GLY A 23 -2.81 49.63 27.90
N VAL A 24 -3.80 50.11 28.68
CA VAL A 24 -4.01 51.21 29.63
C VAL A 24 -5.40 50.92 30.26
N ASP A 25 -5.57 51.17 31.58
CA ASP A 25 -6.81 51.46 32.36
C ASP A 25 -8.01 50.46 32.30
N LYS A 26 -8.84 50.23 33.33
CA LYS A 26 -9.06 50.77 34.69
C LYS A 26 -10.14 49.91 35.41
N ASP A 27 -10.12 49.94 36.75
CA ASP A 27 -11.25 49.87 37.71
C ASP A 27 -12.08 48.55 37.78
N ASP A 28 -12.49 47.97 38.92
CA ASP A 28 -12.70 48.47 40.30
C ASP A 28 -12.78 47.32 41.34
N VAL A 29 -12.22 47.59 42.54
CA VAL A 29 -12.70 47.32 43.93
C VAL A 29 -13.10 45.88 44.38
N CYS A 30 -12.30 45.19 45.22
CA CYS A 30 -12.26 45.12 46.72
C CYS A 30 -13.43 44.32 47.37
N THR A 31 -13.25 43.29 48.23
CA THR A 31 -12.66 43.29 49.59
C THR A 31 -12.43 41.87 50.18
N LYS A 32 -11.33 41.71 50.92
CA LYS A 32 -10.93 40.62 51.89
C LYS A 32 -11.71 40.72 53.24
N PRO A 33 -11.40 40.00 54.37
CA PRO A 33 -10.60 38.77 54.64
C PRO A 33 -11.24 37.75 55.63
N LEU A 34 -10.50 36.63 55.84
CA LEU A 34 -10.59 35.59 56.88
C LEU A 34 -10.17 36.04 58.30
N THR A 35 -10.74 35.41 59.35
CA THR A 35 -10.08 35.09 60.67
C THR A 35 -10.89 34.00 61.41
N GLN A 36 -10.37 32.78 61.62
CA GLN A 36 -9.65 32.25 62.80
C GLN A 36 -10.39 32.23 64.16
N SER A 37 -10.58 31.03 64.76
CA SER A 37 -9.99 30.65 66.08
C SER A 37 -10.40 29.23 66.54
N LYS A 38 -9.49 28.61 67.31
CA LYS A 38 -9.54 27.35 68.11
C LYS A 38 -9.55 27.75 69.62
N PRO A 39 -9.51 26.87 70.66
CA PRO A 39 -10.00 25.48 70.86
C PRO A 39 -10.65 25.21 72.27
N ARG A 40 -10.98 23.92 72.52
CA ARG A 40 -10.84 23.13 73.79
C ARG A 40 -12.06 22.85 74.73
N PHE A 41 -12.50 21.59 74.67
CA PHE A 41 -12.89 20.61 75.72
C PHE A 41 -13.51 21.04 77.07
N SER A 42 -14.71 20.50 77.35
CA SER A 42 -15.05 19.85 78.63
C SER A 42 -16.23 18.87 78.45
N ARG A 43 -16.09 17.63 78.93
CA ARG A 43 -17.14 16.63 79.22
C ARG A 43 -17.23 16.52 80.76
N PRO A 44 -18.32 16.04 81.43
CA PRO A 44 -18.97 14.76 81.08
C PRO A 44 -20.48 14.59 81.41
N ALA A 45 -20.96 13.40 81.01
CA ALA A 45 -21.97 12.54 81.63
C ALA A 45 -23.40 12.52 81.05
N LYS A 46 -23.82 11.28 80.79
CA LYS A 46 -25.19 10.74 80.64
C LYS A 46 -25.84 10.78 79.26
N THR A 47 -25.49 9.81 78.41
CA THR A 47 -26.46 9.02 77.63
C THR A 47 -25.76 7.82 76.98
N ALA A 48 -25.54 6.77 77.77
CA ALA A 48 -24.84 5.55 77.36
C ALA A 48 -25.79 4.38 77.00
N ILE A 49 -27.05 4.63 76.65
CA ILE A 49 -28.05 3.54 76.45
C ILE A 49 -28.78 3.63 75.09
N ALA A 50 -28.45 4.60 74.22
CA ALA A 50 -29.08 4.74 72.90
C ALA A 50 -28.20 4.32 71.70
N PHE A 51 -26.89 4.06 71.90
CA PHE A 51 -25.97 3.75 70.79
C PHE A 51 -25.61 2.27 70.62
N PHE A 52 -25.95 1.40 71.58
CA PHE A 52 -25.70 -0.05 71.43
C PHE A 52 -26.84 -0.83 70.77
N VAL A 53 -28.03 -0.24 70.62
CA VAL A 53 -29.11 -0.86 69.83
C VAL A 53 -28.91 -0.64 68.34
N PHE A 54 -28.30 0.46 67.90
CA PHE A 54 -28.07 0.73 66.47
C PHE A 54 -26.85 0.02 65.87
N VAL A 55 -25.84 -0.34 66.67
CA VAL A 55 -24.65 -1.05 66.16
C VAL A 55 -24.89 -2.56 66.09
N VAL A 56 -25.74 -3.15 66.95
CA VAL A 56 -26.10 -4.57 66.86
C VAL A 56 -27.22 -4.81 65.84
N PHE A 57 -28.21 -3.91 65.70
CA PHE A 57 -29.16 -4.00 64.58
C PHE A 57 -28.52 -3.67 63.23
N GLY A 58 -27.59 -2.71 63.17
CA GLY A 58 -26.89 -2.37 61.92
C GLY A 58 -25.90 -3.44 61.43
N ILE A 59 -25.41 -4.33 62.31
CA ILE A 59 -24.53 -5.45 61.92
C ILE A 59 -25.33 -6.75 61.71
N ALA A 60 -26.48 -6.93 62.38
CA ALA A 60 -27.38 -8.05 62.09
C ALA A 60 -28.20 -7.86 60.79
N THR A 61 -28.56 -6.63 60.39
CA THR A 61 -29.18 -6.38 59.08
C THR A 61 -28.20 -6.46 57.91
N LEU A 62 -26.89 -6.58 58.17
CA LEU A 62 -25.85 -6.73 57.14
C LEU A 62 -25.32 -8.16 57.00
N THR A 63 -25.82 -9.13 57.78
CA THR A 63 -25.37 -10.54 57.68
C THR A 63 -26.49 -11.58 57.59
N THR A 64 -27.77 -11.21 57.65
CA THR A 64 -28.89 -12.16 57.41
C THR A 64 -29.96 -11.69 56.41
N GLU A 65 -29.70 -10.64 55.64
CA GLU A 65 -30.51 -10.29 54.44
C GLU A 65 -29.67 -10.32 53.14
N MET A 66 -28.82 -11.33 53.00
CA MET A 66 -28.15 -11.64 51.73
C MET A 66 -28.69 -12.88 51.03
N GLN A 67 -29.87 -13.38 51.41
CA GLN A 67 -30.42 -14.61 50.83
C GLN A 67 -31.87 -14.55 50.32
N LEU A 68 -32.59 -13.43 50.39
CA LEU A 68 -33.92 -13.30 49.78
C LEU A 68 -34.17 -11.88 49.23
N LEU A 69 -33.35 -11.45 48.27
CA LEU A 69 -33.82 -10.50 47.26
C LEU A 69 -34.23 -11.29 46.00
N PRO A 70 -35.48 -11.16 45.52
CA PRO A 70 -35.89 -11.75 44.26
C PRO A 70 -35.07 -11.13 43.12
N ARG A 71 -34.62 -12.00 42.22
CA ARG A 71 -33.94 -11.70 40.97
C ARG A 71 -34.64 -10.59 40.17
N TRP A 72 -34.22 -9.36 40.32
CA TRP A 72 -34.23 -8.38 39.24
C TRP A 72 -32.79 -7.94 38.97
N ALA A 73 -31.92 -8.95 38.78
CA ALA A 73 -30.88 -8.77 37.78
C ALA A 73 -31.61 -8.28 36.52
N SER A 74 -31.14 -7.21 35.90
CA SER A 74 -31.53 -6.90 34.53
C SER A 74 -31.35 -8.17 33.71
N PHE A 75 -32.44 -8.90 33.50
CA PHE A 75 -32.57 -9.92 32.48
C PHE A 75 -32.80 -9.15 31.19
N ASP A 76 -31.80 -8.40 30.74
CA ASP A 76 -31.63 -8.32 29.29
C ASP A 76 -31.37 -9.77 28.86
N PRO A 77 -32.27 -10.40 28.11
CA PRO A 77 -31.96 -11.69 27.51
C PRO A 77 -30.66 -11.52 26.72
N ARG A 78 -29.76 -12.49 26.88
CA ARG A 78 -28.50 -12.51 26.14
C ARG A 78 -28.47 -13.79 25.37
N CYS A 79 -28.22 -13.67 24.08
CA CYS A 79 -27.97 -14.82 23.24
C CYS A 79 -26.71 -14.56 22.41
N SER A 80 -26.10 -15.66 21.99
CA SER A 80 -24.96 -15.66 21.09
C SER A 80 -25.33 -16.58 19.93
N PRO A 81 -25.24 -16.12 18.67
CA PRO A 81 -25.46 -16.99 17.53
C PRO A 81 -24.36 -18.06 17.50
N ALA A 82 -24.65 -19.20 16.89
CA ALA A 82 -23.61 -20.15 16.55
C ALA A 82 -22.78 -19.58 15.40
N THR A 83 -21.59 -19.04 15.68
CA THR A 83 -20.66 -18.68 14.61
C THR A 83 -19.96 -19.92 14.07
N LEU A 84 -19.62 -19.88 12.79
CA LEU A 84 -18.84 -20.94 12.17
C LEU A 84 -17.44 -21.00 12.77
N ASP A 85 -16.94 -22.22 12.98
CA ASP A 85 -15.55 -22.44 13.36
C ASP A 85 -14.68 -22.12 12.15
N VAL A 86 -13.86 -21.09 12.31
CA VAL A 86 -12.97 -20.55 11.30
C VAL A 86 -12.02 -21.58 10.70
N THR A 87 -11.62 -22.58 11.49
CA THR A 87 -10.73 -23.66 11.06
C THR A 87 -11.42 -24.66 10.14
N SER A 88 -12.75 -24.76 10.26
CA SER A 88 -13.59 -25.64 9.45
C SER A 88 -14.08 -25.00 8.15
N VAL A 89 -13.92 -23.68 8.00
CA VAL A 89 -14.33 -22.96 6.79
C VAL A 89 -13.31 -23.20 5.67
N ASN A 90 -13.81 -23.69 4.54
CA ASN A 90 -13.02 -23.84 3.32
C ASN A 90 -12.96 -22.51 2.55
N TYR A 91 -12.01 -21.65 2.91
CA TYR A 91 -11.67 -20.49 2.10
C TYR A 91 -10.89 -20.96 0.87
N ARG A 92 -11.48 -20.79 -0.31
CA ARG A 92 -10.91 -21.19 -1.62
C ARG A 92 -9.85 -20.20 -2.13
N SER A 93 -9.16 -19.56 -1.19
CA SER A 93 -8.25 -18.45 -1.40
C SER A 93 -6.99 -18.71 -0.58
N ASP A 94 -5.84 -18.72 -1.25
CA ASP A 94 -4.53 -18.89 -0.60
C ASP A 94 -4.00 -17.56 -0.02
N HIS A 95 -4.85 -16.54 0.02
CA HIS A 95 -4.49 -15.25 0.58
C HIS A 95 -4.16 -15.36 2.07
N ARG A 96 -3.02 -14.79 2.48
CA ARG A 96 -2.47 -14.86 3.85
C ARG A 96 -3.48 -14.52 4.96
N PHE A 97 -4.46 -13.66 4.67
CA PHE A 97 -5.58 -13.37 5.56
C PHE A 97 -6.23 -14.64 6.10
N TYR A 98 -6.56 -15.60 5.23
CA TYR A 98 -7.28 -16.81 5.65
C TYR A 98 -6.38 -17.80 6.41
N ALA A 99 -5.08 -17.83 6.12
CA ALA A 99 -4.11 -18.55 6.93
C ALA A 99 -4.03 -17.95 8.36
N MET A 100 -3.89 -16.63 8.45
CA MET A 100 -3.84 -15.93 9.74
C MET A 100 -5.14 -16.05 10.52
N VAL A 101 -6.29 -15.92 9.85
CA VAL A 101 -7.63 -16.07 10.42
C VAL A 101 -7.84 -17.49 10.98
N LYS A 102 -7.29 -18.54 10.34
CA LYS A 102 -7.32 -19.93 10.84
C LYS A 102 -6.43 -20.14 12.07
N ASP A 103 -5.35 -19.38 12.20
CA ASP A 103 -4.42 -19.45 13.33
C ASP A 103 -4.86 -18.58 14.53
N MET A 104 -5.93 -17.77 14.39
CA MET A 104 -6.48 -17.02 15.51
C MET A 104 -7.09 -17.98 16.54
N THR A 105 -6.73 -17.81 17.82
CA THR A 105 -7.43 -18.49 18.92
C THR A 105 -8.93 -18.28 18.80
N ALA A 106 -9.73 -19.34 18.99
CA ALA A 106 -11.18 -19.33 18.83
C ALA A 106 -11.81 -18.00 19.26
N LEU A 107 -12.32 -17.24 18.27
CA LEU A 107 -12.87 -15.92 18.49
C LEU A 107 -14.10 -16.04 19.39
N SER A 108 -14.20 -15.20 20.41
CA SER A 108 -15.36 -15.20 21.31
C SER A 108 -16.63 -14.93 20.50
N LEU A 109 -17.71 -15.66 20.76
CA LEU A 109 -19.00 -15.41 20.13
C LEU A 109 -19.50 -13.98 20.43
N PRO A 110 -20.13 -13.28 19.47
CA PRO A 110 -20.77 -12.02 19.79
C PRO A 110 -21.92 -12.24 20.78
N THR A 111 -22.14 -11.27 21.67
CA THR A 111 -23.28 -11.29 22.59
C THR A 111 -24.30 -10.27 22.12
N PHE A 112 -25.47 -10.75 21.69
CA PHE A 112 -26.58 -9.91 21.29
C PHE A 112 -27.52 -9.64 22.46
N ARG A 113 -28.13 -8.45 22.45
CA ARG A 113 -29.02 -7.95 23.49
C ARG A 113 -30.15 -7.13 22.89
N GLY A 114 -31.30 -7.11 23.56
CA GLY A 114 -32.44 -6.31 23.15
C GLY A 114 -32.89 -6.67 21.74
N LYS A 115 -33.02 -5.68 20.84
CA LYS A 115 -33.46 -5.93 19.46
C LYS A 115 -32.53 -6.85 18.66
N HIS A 116 -31.25 -6.93 19.02
CA HIS A 116 -30.28 -7.78 18.32
C HIS A 116 -30.46 -9.27 18.65
N GLU A 117 -31.26 -9.62 19.65
CA GLU A 117 -31.57 -11.03 19.97
C GLU A 117 -32.23 -11.76 18.81
N ALA A 118 -32.96 -11.03 17.95
CA ALA A 118 -33.52 -11.60 16.74
C ALA A 118 -32.45 -12.23 15.82
N LEU A 119 -31.19 -11.76 15.87
CA LEU A 119 -30.08 -12.29 15.06
C LEU A 119 -29.51 -13.62 15.59
N CYS A 120 -30.00 -14.12 16.73
CA CYS A 120 -29.57 -15.41 17.28
C CYS A 120 -30.28 -16.62 16.66
N SER A 121 -31.32 -16.39 15.85
CA SER A 121 -31.98 -17.43 15.08
C SER A 121 -31.87 -17.13 13.58
N ASP A 122 -31.64 -18.20 12.81
CA ASP A 122 -31.70 -18.19 11.34
C ASP A 122 -33.15 -18.31 10.83
N ASP A 123 -34.13 -18.41 11.73
CA ASP A 123 -35.54 -18.50 11.36
C ASP A 123 -35.94 -17.30 10.50
N HIS A 124 -36.53 -17.58 9.34
CA HIS A 124 -36.99 -16.58 8.39
C HIS A 124 -35.89 -15.62 7.91
N ALA A 125 -34.60 -16.01 7.97
CA ALA A 125 -33.48 -15.17 7.54
C ALA A 125 -33.69 -14.56 6.14
N ASP A 126 -34.10 -15.38 5.16
CA ASP A 126 -34.38 -14.93 3.79
C ASP A 126 -35.54 -13.93 3.67
N GLU A 127 -36.51 -13.98 4.59
CA GLU A 127 -37.64 -13.05 4.63
C GLU A 127 -37.24 -11.73 5.30
N ARG A 128 -36.32 -11.80 6.26
CA ARG A 128 -35.75 -10.66 6.99
C ARG A 128 -34.74 -9.86 6.18
N LYS A 129 -34.09 -10.46 5.17
CA LYS A 129 -33.21 -9.77 4.22
C LYS A 129 -32.13 -8.96 4.96
N PHE A 130 -32.05 -7.64 4.73
CA PHE A 130 -31.15 -6.72 5.42
C PHE A 130 -31.26 -6.77 6.95
N GLU A 131 -32.43 -7.10 7.51
CA GLU A 131 -32.64 -7.17 8.96
C GLU A 131 -31.97 -8.40 9.61
N TYR A 132 -31.46 -9.34 8.81
CA TYR A 132 -30.65 -10.46 9.27
C TYR A 132 -29.14 -10.21 9.09
N CYS A 133 -28.73 -9.16 8.36
CA CYS A 133 -27.31 -8.80 8.24
C CYS A 133 -26.73 -8.35 9.59
N LEU A 134 -25.45 -8.65 9.82
CA LEU A 134 -24.75 -8.26 11.03
C LEU A 134 -24.68 -6.71 11.12
N PRO A 135 -25.07 -6.10 12.25
CA PRO A 135 -24.88 -4.66 12.46
C PRO A 135 -23.38 -4.33 12.52
N ILE A 136 -22.89 -3.61 11.51
CA ILE A 136 -21.50 -3.18 11.39
C ILE A 136 -21.51 -1.66 11.24
N THR A 137 -20.80 -0.98 12.13
CA THR A 137 -20.52 0.45 12.02
C THR A 137 -19.04 0.62 11.72
N SER A 138 -18.74 1.36 10.65
CA SER A 138 -17.38 1.62 10.20
C SER A 138 -17.18 3.09 9.88
N GLN A 139 -15.91 3.52 9.86
CA GLN A 139 -15.52 4.79 9.28
C GLN A 139 -15.41 4.65 7.76
N ASP A 140 -15.91 5.65 7.05
CA ASP A 140 -15.76 5.81 5.60
C ASP A 140 -14.85 6.99 5.24
N ASP A 141 -14.15 7.57 6.23
CA ASP A 141 -13.23 8.67 6.00
C ASP A 141 -12.12 8.24 5.05
N PRO A 142 -11.96 8.89 3.88
CA PRO A 142 -11.02 8.45 2.85
C PRO A 142 -9.56 8.42 3.32
N VAL A 143 -9.19 9.26 4.30
CA VAL A 143 -7.83 9.31 4.84
C VAL A 143 -7.61 8.17 5.84
N PHE A 144 -8.58 7.93 6.72
CA PHE A 144 -8.58 6.81 7.67
C PHE A 144 -8.59 5.45 6.96
N CYS A 145 -9.36 5.34 5.89
CA CYS A 145 -9.54 4.12 5.11
C CYS A 145 -8.53 3.93 3.97
N ALA A 146 -7.59 4.85 3.79
CA ALA A 146 -6.62 4.79 2.71
C ALA A 146 -5.75 3.52 2.82
N GLY A 147 -5.88 2.61 1.86
CA GLY A 147 -5.11 1.37 1.80
C GLY A 147 -5.59 0.27 2.76
N ALA A 148 -6.75 0.48 3.42
CA ALA A 148 -7.32 -0.51 4.31
C ALA A 148 -7.89 -1.70 3.51
N ASP A 149 -7.54 -2.91 3.92
CA ASP A 149 -7.94 -4.16 3.28
C ASP A 149 -8.42 -5.19 4.32
N ARG A 150 -8.65 -6.44 3.89
CA ARG A 150 -9.21 -7.47 4.78
C ARG A 150 -8.23 -7.87 5.91
N ILE A 151 -6.93 -7.70 5.74
CA ILE A 151 -5.89 -7.93 6.75
C ILE A 151 -6.10 -7.05 7.99
N ASP A 152 -6.60 -5.83 7.84
CA ASP A 152 -6.88 -4.94 8.97
C ASP A 152 -7.97 -5.46 9.92
N LEU A 153 -8.77 -6.44 9.46
CA LEU A 153 -9.80 -7.12 10.24
C LEU A 153 -9.22 -8.16 11.22
N LEU A 154 -7.93 -8.50 11.09
CA LEU A 154 -7.23 -9.43 12.00
C LEU A 154 -6.98 -8.81 13.38
N VAL A 155 -6.99 -7.48 13.50
CA VAL A 155 -6.93 -6.81 14.80
C VAL A 155 -8.35 -6.55 15.27
N ARG A 156 -8.64 -6.73 16.57
CA ARG A 156 -9.97 -6.43 17.11
C ARG A 156 -10.26 -4.93 16.97
N GLN A 157 -11.15 -4.59 16.03
CA GLN A 157 -11.55 -3.22 15.78
C GLN A 157 -12.75 -2.84 16.65
N SER A 158 -12.76 -1.60 17.13
CA SER A 158 -13.98 -0.96 17.61
C SER A 158 -14.73 -0.33 16.44
N PRO A 159 -16.01 0.03 16.56
CA PRO A 159 -16.72 0.82 15.55
C PRO A 159 -15.99 2.11 15.13
N LEU A 160 -15.16 2.66 16.03
CA LEU A 160 -14.34 3.85 15.78
C LEU A 160 -13.00 3.55 15.10
N THR A 161 -12.62 2.29 14.94
CA THR A 161 -11.35 1.90 14.31
C THR A 161 -11.53 0.94 13.13
N LEU A 162 -12.78 0.55 12.85
CA LEU A 162 -13.11 -0.31 11.72
C LEU A 162 -13.28 0.54 10.45
N CYS A 163 -12.46 0.29 9.44
CA CYS A 163 -12.63 0.92 8.12
C CYS A 163 -13.67 0.15 7.29
N GLY A 164 -14.58 0.88 6.63
CA GLY A 164 -15.60 0.30 5.74
C GLY A 164 -15.00 -0.41 4.53
N ALA A 165 -13.91 0.13 3.98
CA ALA A 165 -13.19 -0.48 2.85
C ALA A 165 -12.66 -1.89 3.17
N SER A 166 -12.18 -2.13 4.40
CA SER A 166 -11.73 -3.46 4.84
C SER A 166 -12.86 -4.49 4.84
N VAL A 167 -14.04 -4.09 5.34
CA VAL A 167 -15.25 -4.94 5.39
C VAL A 167 -15.74 -5.25 3.97
N MET A 168 -15.76 -4.22 3.11
CA MET A 168 -16.15 -4.38 1.72
C MET A 168 -15.16 -5.22 0.92
N HIS A 169 -13.85 -5.08 1.17
CA HIS A 169 -12.81 -5.87 0.52
C HIS A 169 -12.93 -7.36 0.86
N LEU A 170 -13.26 -7.70 2.12
CA LEU A 170 -13.59 -9.06 2.53
C LEU A 170 -14.85 -9.58 1.80
N LEU A 171 -15.96 -8.83 1.89
CA LEU A 171 -17.25 -9.18 1.29
C LEU A 171 -17.15 -9.41 -0.23
N VAL A 172 -16.55 -8.47 -0.95
CA VAL A 172 -16.40 -8.53 -2.41
C VAL A 172 -15.52 -9.71 -2.81
N SER A 173 -14.41 -9.93 -2.12
CA SER A 173 -13.48 -11.02 -2.46
C SER A 173 -14.12 -12.39 -2.29
N ASP A 174 -14.74 -12.65 -1.14
CA ASP A 174 -15.40 -13.94 -0.88
C ASP A 174 -16.60 -14.17 -1.81
N THR A 175 -17.39 -13.13 -2.08
CA THR A 175 -18.54 -13.23 -2.98
C THR A 175 -18.09 -13.51 -4.42
N PHE A 176 -17.03 -12.84 -4.87
CA PHE A 176 -16.49 -13.00 -6.22
C PHE A 176 -15.91 -14.39 -6.45
N GLU A 177 -15.18 -14.94 -5.47
CA GLU A 177 -14.65 -16.31 -5.55
C GLU A 177 -15.77 -17.36 -5.65
N GLU A 178 -16.80 -17.27 -4.80
CA GLU A 178 -17.90 -18.25 -4.85
C GLU A 178 -18.74 -18.11 -6.13
N LEU A 179 -18.86 -16.91 -6.70
CA LEU A 179 -19.48 -16.72 -8.01
C LEU A 179 -18.70 -17.38 -9.14
N LYS A 180 -17.36 -17.32 -9.12
CA LYS A 180 -16.53 -18.04 -10.10
C LYS A 180 -16.75 -19.54 -10.02
N VAL A 181 -16.77 -20.09 -8.81
CA VAL A 181 -16.98 -21.53 -8.57
C VAL A 181 -18.39 -21.97 -8.97
N ALA A 182 -19.39 -21.11 -8.76
CA ALA A 182 -20.75 -21.34 -9.20
C ALA A 182 -20.92 -21.26 -10.74
N GLY A 183 -19.87 -20.95 -11.50
CA GLY A 183 -19.92 -20.82 -12.96
C GLY A 183 -20.60 -19.55 -13.45
N ALA A 184 -20.76 -18.53 -12.58
CA ALA A 184 -21.51 -17.31 -12.87
C ALA A 184 -20.67 -16.21 -13.55
N ALA A 185 -19.45 -16.54 -14.03
CA ALA A 185 -18.49 -15.67 -14.73
C ALA A 185 -18.55 -14.18 -14.29
N PRO A 186 -18.25 -13.88 -13.01
CA PRO A 186 -18.44 -12.56 -12.45
C PRO A 186 -17.46 -11.54 -13.06
N ARG A 187 -17.92 -10.30 -13.22
CA ARG A 187 -17.15 -9.13 -13.64
C ARG A 187 -17.32 -8.03 -12.60
N VAL A 188 -16.21 -7.46 -12.15
CA VAL A 188 -16.25 -6.31 -11.23
C VAL A 188 -16.14 -5.04 -12.06
N ASN A 189 -17.25 -4.33 -12.25
CA ASN A 189 -17.20 -2.96 -12.74
C ASN A 189 -16.92 -2.06 -11.54
N PHE A 190 -15.65 -1.74 -11.29
CA PHE A 190 -15.31 -0.56 -10.49
C PHE A 190 -15.44 0.68 -11.36
N ARG A 191 -16.66 1.02 -11.77
CA ARG A 191 -16.96 2.39 -12.21
C ARG A 191 -17.53 3.14 -11.02
N VAL A 192 -16.72 4.02 -10.44
CA VAL A 192 -17.27 5.31 -10.01
C VAL A 192 -17.90 5.89 -11.28
N PRO A 193 -19.20 6.23 -11.31
CA PRO A 193 -19.78 6.81 -12.51
C PRO A 193 -19.02 8.10 -12.82
N ASP A 194 -18.28 8.09 -13.92
CA ASP A 194 -17.83 9.31 -14.57
C ASP A 194 -19.05 10.18 -14.84
N GLU A 195 -18.87 11.47 -14.57
CA GLU A 195 -19.80 12.56 -14.82
C GLU A 195 -20.21 12.60 -16.30
N ALA A 196 -21.23 11.82 -16.66
CA ALA A 196 -21.86 11.89 -17.96
C ALA A 196 -23.37 11.62 -17.85
N SER A 197 -24.06 12.39 -17.00
CA SER A 197 -25.49 12.65 -17.22
C SER A 197 -25.83 14.04 -16.71
N THR A 198 -26.19 14.91 -17.64
CA THR A 198 -26.72 16.25 -17.39
C THR A 198 -28.18 16.18 -16.96
N ASP A 199 -28.48 15.46 -15.87
CA ASP A 199 -29.77 15.57 -15.22
C ASP A 199 -29.65 15.58 -13.69
N ARG A 200 -30.16 16.65 -13.11
CA ARG A 200 -30.12 16.94 -11.68
C ARG A 200 -31.06 16.00 -10.92
N SER A 201 -30.52 14.86 -10.48
CA SER A 201 -30.92 14.19 -9.25
C SER A 201 -29.81 13.23 -8.82
N ALA A 202 -28.79 13.79 -8.18
CA ALA A 202 -27.69 13.04 -7.58
C ALA A 202 -28.22 12.12 -6.46
N ALA A 203 -28.52 10.87 -6.79
CA ALA A 203 -28.50 9.80 -5.81
C ALA A 203 -27.03 9.38 -5.65
N ALA A 204 -26.35 9.97 -4.66
CA ALA A 204 -25.06 9.50 -4.21
C ALA A 204 -25.16 7.99 -3.90
N MET A 205 -24.27 7.18 -4.47
CA MET A 205 -24.16 5.77 -4.10
C MET A 205 -23.83 5.71 -2.60
N PRO A 206 -24.62 5.02 -1.77
CA PRO A 206 -24.36 4.96 -0.34
C PRO A 206 -23.03 4.25 -0.08
N SER A 207 -22.15 4.91 0.68
CA SER A 207 -20.91 4.34 1.19
C SER A 207 -21.24 3.05 1.95
N GLY A 208 -20.60 1.94 1.54
CA GLY A 208 -20.88 0.60 2.06
C GLY A 208 -21.64 -0.36 1.11
N SER A 209 -21.84 -0.01 -0.16
CA SER A 209 -22.40 -0.97 -1.13
C SER A 209 -21.54 -1.10 -2.40
N SER A 210 -21.36 -2.33 -2.88
CA SER A 210 -20.63 -2.64 -4.12
C SER A 210 -21.48 -3.47 -5.07
N ARG A 211 -21.22 -3.41 -6.37
CA ARG A 211 -21.92 -4.22 -7.37
C ARG A 211 -20.98 -5.20 -8.07
N ILE A 212 -21.41 -6.44 -8.24
CA ILE A 212 -20.74 -7.44 -9.07
C ILE A 212 -21.69 -7.83 -10.20
N ALA A 213 -21.27 -7.63 -11.45
CA ALA A 213 -22.01 -8.12 -12.60
C ALA A 213 -21.73 -9.62 -12.78
N TYR A 214 -22.73 -10.40 -13.15
CA TYR A 214 -22.56 -11.84 -13.37
C TYR A 214 -23.38 -12.32 -14.57
N SER A 215 -22.98 -13.44 -15.15
CA SER A 215 -23.71 -14.13 -16.21
C SER A 215 -23.89 -15.60 -15.83
N GLY A 216 -25.13 -16.07 -15.76
CA GLY A 216 -25.48 -17.42 -15.34
C GLY A 216 -26.72 -17.42 -14.44
N ASP A 217 -27.12 -18.59 -13.96
CA ASP A 217 -28.31 -18.74 -13.10
C ASP A 217 -27.91 -18.74 -11.62
N ILE A 218 -28.42 -17.75 -10.87
CA ILE A 218 -28.40 -17.76 -9.40
C ILE A 218 -29.79 -18.17 -8.92
N SER A 219 -29.87 -19.24 -8.13
CA SER A 219 -31.12 -19.73 -7.55
C SER A 219 -31.11 -19.62 -6.02
N LYS A 220 -32.30 -19.37 -5.45
CA LYS A 220 -32.50 -19.42 -3.99
C LYS A 220 -32.15 -20.81 -3.46
N GLY A 221 -31.30 -20.88 -2.42
CA GLY A 221 -30.84 -22.16 -1.86
C GLY A 221 -29.94 -22.99 -2.79
N GLY A 222 -29.45 -22.41 -3.89
CA GLY A 222 -28.53 -23.06 -4.83
C GLY A 222 -27.10 -23.21 -4.31
N ALA A 223 -26.20 -23.69 -5.16
CA ALA A 223 -24.80 -23.93 -4.80
C ALA A 223 -24.10 -22.68 -4.24
N LEU A 224 -24.31 -21.51 -4.85
CA LEU A 224 -23.78 -20.23 -4.38
C LEU A 224 -24.29 -19.87 -2.98
N ALA A 225 -25.60 -20.00 -2.75
CA ALA A 225 -26.23 -19.71 -1.45
C ALA A 225 -25.65 -20.61 -0.34
N ASN A 226 -25.48 -21.89 -0.62
CA ASN A 226 -24.91 -22.85 0.33
C ASN A 226 -23.43 -22.56 0.62
N ALA A 227 -22.65 -22.23 -0.41
CA ALA A 227 -21.23 -21.92 -0.24
C ALA A 227 -21.01 -20.63 0.57
N LEU A 228 -21.75 -19.57 0.25
CA LEU A 228 -21.73 -18.31 1.01
C LEU A 228 -22.18 -18.52 2.46
N ARG A 229 -23.23 -19.32 2.70
CA ARG A 229 -23.69 -19.67 4.05
C ARG A 229 -22.62 -20.42 4.85
N LEU A 230 -21.88 -21.34 4.23
CA LEU A 230 -20.76 -22.07 4.87
C LEU A 230 -19.54 -21.18 5.16
N LYS A 231 -19.51 -19.94 4.65
CA LYS A 231 -18.55 -18.90 5.03
C LYS A 231 -19.14 -17.84 5.97
N GLY A 232 -20.43 -17.94 6.30
CA GLY A 232 -21.12 -17.02 7.20
C GLY A 232 -21.60 -15.73 6.52
N TYR A 233 -21.93 -15.80 5.24
CA TYR A 233 -22.59 -14.74 4.50
C TYR A 233 -24.08 -15.05 4.29
N HIS A 234 -24.87 -13.99 4.15
CA HIS A 234 -26.31 -14.08 3.87
C HIS A 234 -26.58 -13.60 2.44
N LEU A 235 -27.00 -14.52 1.57
CA LEU A 235 -27.48 -14.24 0.20
C LEU A 235 -29.01 -14.20 0.20
N PHE A 236 -29.59 -13.09 -0.25
CA PHE A 236 -31.04 -12.92 -0.33
C PHE A 236 -31.42 -12.05 -1.53
N GLN A 237 -32.71 -12.07 -1.89
CA GLN A 237 -33.22 -11.21 -2.98
C GLN A 237 -33.98 -10.04 -2.39
N ASP A 238 -33.68 -8.83 -2.86
CA ASP A 238 -34.43 -7.61 -2.53
C ASP A 238 -34.64 -6.76 -3.78
N ASN A 239 -35.89 -6.33 -4.00
CA ASN A 239 -36.30 -5.56 -5.18
C ASN A 239 -35.88 -6.15 -6.55
N GLY A 240 -35.75 -7.48 -6.64
CA GLY A 240 -35.36 -8.19 -7.86
C GLY A 240 -33.87 -8.52 -7.94
N ASP A 241 -33.02 -7.83 -7.18
CA ASP A 241 -31.57 -8.02 -7.16
C ASP A 241 -31.14 -8.99 -6.05
N TRP A 242 -30.11 -9.77 -6.33
CA TRP A 242 -29.44 -10.60 -5.31
C TRP A 242 -28.48 -9.74 -4.50
N ASN A 243 -28.48 -9.90 -3.18
CA ASN A 243 -27.63 -9.14 -2.26
C ASN A 243 -26.91 -10.09 -1.31
N VAL A 244 -25.65 -9.78 -1.01
CA VAL A 244 -24.79 -10.53 -0.09
C VAL A 244 -24.29 -9.61 1.01
N CYS A 245 -24.49 -10.00 2.27
CA CYS A 245 -23.96 -9.28 3.43
C CYS A 245 -23.33 -10.23 4.46
N VAL A 246 -22.61 -9.69 5.45
CA VAL A 246 -22.06 -10.48 6.56
C VAL A 246 -23.21 -10.97 7.44
N ALA A 247 -23.29 -12.28 7.71
CA ALA A 247 -24.31 -12.85 8.58
C ALA A 247 -23.85 -12.89 10.06
N PRO A 248 -24.75 -13.05 11.03
CA PRO A 248 -24.41 -13.21 12.44
C PRO A 248 -23.58 -14.47 12.74
N THR A 249 -23.60 -15.43 11.82
CA THR A 249 -22.85 -16.68 11.88
C THR A 249 -21.42 -16.57 11.36
N HIS A 250 -21.01 -15.41 10.83
CA HIS A 250 -19.66 -15.20 10.29
C HIS A 250 -18.57 -15.44 11.36
N PRO A 251 -17.44 -16.10 11.02
CA PRO A 251 -16.36 -16.34 11.98
C PRO A 251 -15.82 -15.06 12.65
N LEU A 252 -15.76 -13.96 11.90
CA LEU A 252 -15.35 -12.63 12.41
C LEU A 252 -16.49 -11.81 13.02
N ALA A 253 -17.68 -12.38 13.23
CA ALA A 253 -18.84 -11.60 13.67
C ALA A 253 -18.58 -10.80 14.96
N SER A 254 -17.81 -11.33 15.91
CA SER A 254 -17.46 -10.60 17.14
C SER A 254 -16.46 -9.46 16.97
N HIS A 255 -15.70 -9.44 15.86
CA HIS A 255 -14.77 -8.36 15.50
C HIS A 255 -15.47 -7.25 14.72
N LEU A 256 -16.53 -7.58 13.99
CA LEU A 256 -17.24 -6.66 13.11
C LEU A 256 -18.49 -6.05 13.77
N TYR A 257 -19.07 -6.77 14.73
CA TYR A 257 -20.33 -6.40 15.36
C TYR A 257 -20.25 -5.11 16.18
N ASP A 258 -21.10 -4.14 15.83
CA ASP A 258 -21.37 -2.97 16.66
C ASP A 258 -22.58 -3.21 17.57
N PRO A 259 -22.40 -3.32 18.91
CA PRO A 259 -23.51 -3.50 19.84
C PRO A 259 -24.45 -2.30 19.91
N ASN A 260 -24.03 -1.12 19.45
CA ASN A 260 -24.85 0.09 19.38
C ASN A 260 -25.43 0.33 17.98
N GLY A 261 -25.05 -0.48 16.99
CA GLY A 261 -25.57 -0.40 15.63
C GLY A 261 -27.08 -0.65 15.62
N LYS A 262 -27.78 -0.14 14.60
CA LYS A 262 -29.22 -0.41 14.43
C LYS A 262 -29.42 -1.49 13.39
N ILE A 263 -30.28 -2.47 13.68
CA ILE A 263 -30.83 -3.34 12.62
C ILE A 263 -31.56 -2.44 11.61
N SER A 264 -31.19 -2.59 10.34
CA SER A 264 -31.73 -1.82 9.23
C SER A 264 -32.43 -2.75 8.25
N ALA A 265 -33.60 -2.35 7.77
CA ALA A 265 -34.27 -2.98 6.62
C ALA A 265 -33.79 -2.39 5.27
N SER A 266 -32.94 -1.35 5.32
CA SER A 266 -32.44 -0.62 4.14
C SER A 266 -30.98 -0.98 3.85
N GLY A 267 -30.69 -1.36 2.61
CA GLY A 267 -29.34 -1.61 2.12
C GLY A 267 -28.42 -0.38 2.17
N ALA A 268 -28.97 0.84 2.21
CA ALA A 268 -28.16 2.06 2.31
C ALA A 268 -27.41 2.20 3.65
N SER A 269 -27.74 1.36 4.65
CA SER A 269 -27.11 1.39 5.98
C SER A 269 -26.45 0.05 6.34
N VAL A 270 -26.30 -0.86 5.38
CA VAL A 270 -25.74 -2.19 5.60
C VAL A 270 -24.63 -2.45 4.59
N PRO A 271 -23.40 -2.78 5.03
CA PRO A 271 -22.34 -3.24 4.14
C PRO A 271 -22.77 -4.46 3.32
N HIS A 272 -22.90 -4.32 2.01
CA HIS A 272 -23.38 -5.41 1.15
C HIS A 272 -22.88 -5.33 -0.30
N VAL A 273 -22.94 -6.47 -0.99
CA VAL A 273 -22.67 -6.59 -2.42
C VAL A 273 -23.97 -6.92 -3.14
N SER A 274 -24.37 -6.10 -4.11
CA SER A 274 -25.46 -6.41 -5.03
C SER A 274 -24.95 -7.15 -6.26
N LEU A 275 -25.61 -8.23 -6.65
CA LEU A 275 -25.29 -9.02 -7.83
C LEU A 275 -26.27 -8.65 -8.93
N VAL A 276 -25.75 -8.11 -10.02
CA VAL A 276 -26.55 -7.63 -11.15
C VAL A 276 -26.35 -8.53 -12.37
N VAL A 277 -27.45 -8.93 -13.01
CA VAL A 277 -27.39 -9.72 -14.24
C VAL A 277 -26.76 -8.86 -15.33
N ALA A 278 -25.75 -9.40 -16.02
CA ALA A 278 -25.20 -8.75 -17.20
C ALA A 278 -26.30 -8.67 -18.29
N SER A 279 -26.93 -7.51 -18.45
CA SER A 279 -27.99 -7.29 -19.44
C SER A 279 -27.44 -7.40 -20.85
N ALA A 280 -28.08 -8.24 -21.66
CA ALA A 280 -27.81 -8.40 -23.08
C ALA A 280 -28.48 -7.25 -23.85
N GLU A 281 -27.87 -6.07 -23.87
CA GLU A 281 -28.15 -5.04 -24.87
C GLU A 281 -26.99 -4.05 -24.93
N GLY A 282 -26.32 -4.06 -26.07
CA GLY A 282 -25.06 -3.37 -26.32
C GLY A 282 -24.09 -4.25 -27.10
N ASP A 283 -24.55 -4.80 -28.24
CA ASP A 283 -23.67 -5.19 -29.34
C ASP A 283 -22.92 -3.92 -29.79
N ASP A 284 -21.79 -3.63 -29.13
CA ASP A 284 -20.59 -3.54 -29.93
C ASP A 284 -20.05 -4.96 -29.97
N ALA A 285 -19.78 -5.46 -31.18
CA ALA A 285 -18.97 -6.64 -31.37
C ALA A 285 -17.57 -6.36 -30.77
N ALA A 286 -17.45 -6.48 -29.46
CA ALA A 286 -16.19 -6.68 -28.79
C ALA A 286 -15.75 -8.07 -29.22
N ASN A 287 -14.98 -8.07 -30.31
CA ASN A 287 -13.93 -9.02 -30.64
C ASN A 287 -13.62 -9.87 -29.41
N VAL A 288 -13.63 -11.20 -29.54
CA VAL A 288 -12.99 -12.11 -28.56
C VAL A 288 -11.76 -11.37 -28.05
N ASP A 289 -11.80 -10.90 -26.80
CA ASP A 289 -10.79 -9.99 -26.31
C ASP A 289 -9.51 -10.81 -26.29
N ASP A 290 -8.73 -10.63 -27.35
CA ASP A 290 -7.50 -11.34 -27.63
C ASP A 290 -6.55 -10.85 -26.54
N SER A 291 -6.59 -11.53 -25.41
CA SER A 291 -5.72 -11.33 -24.27
C SER A 291 -4.54 -12.28 -24.40
N CYS A 292 -3.38 -11.89 -23.89
CA CYS A 292 -2.23 -12.77 -23.86
C CYS A 292 -1.52 -12.68 -22.51
N SER A 293 -0.71 -13.70 -22.21
CA SER A 293 0.12 -13.73 -21.02
C SER A 293 1.55 -14.05 -21.41
N PRO A 294 2.55 -13.42 -20.77
CA PRO A 294 3.95 -13.72 -21.03
C PRO A 294 4.35 -15.06 -20.39
N ASN A 295 5.42 -15.66 -20.90
CA ASN A 295 6.04 -16.82 -20.28
C ASN A 295 6.89 -16.36 -19.10
N MET A 296 6.33 -16.46 -17.89
CA MET A 296 6.98 -16.05 -16.66
C MET A 296 8.22 -16.90 -16.34
N VAL A 297 9.25 -16.27 -15.80
CA VAL A 297 10.40 -16.93 -15.21
C VAL A 297 9.96 -17.66 -13.95
N ASP A 298 10.31 -18.94 -13.84
CA ASP A 298 10.11 -19.72 -12.61
C ASP A 298 11.24 -19.40 -11.61
N ALA A 299 10.91 -18.71 -10.52
CA ALA A 299 11.86 -18.34 -9.48
C ALA A 299 12.62 -19.56 -8.91
N LYS A 300 12.00 -20.74 -8.87
CA LYS A 300 12.65 -21.97 -8.36
C LYS A 300 13.80 -22.44 -9.23
N GLY A 301 13.78 -22.11 -10.52
CA GLY A 301 14.83 -22.44 -11.48
C GLY A 301 15.96 -21.40 -11.58
N VAL A 302 15.86 -20.30 -10.84
CA VAL A 302 16.83 -19.19 -10.89
C VAL A 302 17.84 -19.32 -9.77
N GLU A 303 19.11 -19.07 -10.08
CA GLU A 303 20.19 -18.99 -9.09
C GLU A 303 20.19 -17.61 -8.43
N TYR A 304 19.90 -17.58 -7.13
CA TYR A 304 19.98 -16.40 -6.27
C TYR A 304 21.00 -16.64 -5.15
N ASP A 305 21.39 -15.57 -4.45
CA ASP A 305 22.18 -15.71 -3.22
C ASP A 305 21.37 -16.49 -2.17
N PRO A 306 21.83 -17.67 -1.72
CA PRO A 306 21.11 -18.50 -0.76
C PRO A 306 20.98 -17.87 0.63
N ASN A 307 21.77 -16.84 0.95
CA ASN A 307 21.68 -16.14 2.24
C ASN A 307 20.71 -14.95 2.21
N ASP A 308 20.17 -14.62 1.03
CA ASP A 308 19.25 -13.52 0.86
C ASP A 308 17.81 -13.98 1.09
N ARG A 309 17.28 -13.61 2.26
CA ARG A 309 15.95 -13.99 2.73
C ARG A 309 14.84 -13.65 1.71
N PHE A 310 14.98 -12.59 0.93
CA PHE A 310 13.97 -12.22 -0.06
C PHE A 310 13.78 -13.34 -1.08
N TYR A 311 14.87 -13.85 -1.65
CA TYR A 311 14.79 -14.89 -2.66
C TYR A 311 14.52 -16.26 -2.06
N THR A 312 14.97 -16.54 -0.83
CA THR A 312 14.56 -17.77 -0.12
C THR A 312 13.03 -17.85 -0.08
N VAL A 313 12.36 -16.77 0.34
CA VAL A 313 10.90 -16.74 0.38
C VAL A 313 10.30 -16.78 -1.03
N LEU A 314 10.82 -16.00 -1.98
CA LEU A 314 10.33 -16.01 -3.37
C LEU A 314 10.38 -17.41 -4.02
N GLN A 315 11.43 -18.19 -3.74
CA GLN A 315 11.60 -19.55 -4.25
C GLN A 315 10.70 -20.58 -3.53
N GLU A 316 10.38 -20.36 -2.27
CA GLU A 316 9.48 -21.23 -1.50
C GLU A 316 8.00 -20.97 -1.80
N MET A 317 7.65 -19.77 -2.26
CA MET A 317 6.29 -19.40 -2.67
C MET A 317 5.77 -20.27 -3.83
N GLU A 318 4.44 -20.41 -3.88
CA GLU A 318 3.80 -20.96 -5.07
C GLU A 318 4.01 -20.02 -6.27
N PRO A 319 4.29 -20.55 -7.48
CA PRO A 319 4.45 -19.72 -8.66
C PRO A 319 3.21 -18.84 -8.88
N LEU A 320 3.42 -17.54 -8.99
CA LEU A 320 2.35 -16.60 -9.26
C LEU A 320 1.79 -16.81 -10.67
N PRO A 321 0.47 -16.60 -10.89
CA PRO A 321 -0.07 -16.62 -12.23
C PRO A 321 0.57 -15.53 -13.08
N ALA A 322 0.74 -15.78 -14.37
CA ALA A 322 1.20 -14.76 -15.30
C ALA A 322 0.19 -13.60 -15.37
N PRO A 323 0.64 -12.34 -15.52
CA PRO A 323 -0.26 -11.23 -15.78
C PRO A 323 -1.00 -11.46 -17.10
N VAL A 324 -2.24 -11.00 -17.16
CA VAL A 324 -3.05 -11.03 -18.39
C VAL A 324 -3.03 -9.63 -18.97
N PHE A 325 -2.55 -9.53 -20.21
CA PHE A 325 -2.44 -8.28 -20.94
C PHE A 325 -3.58 -8.15 -21.95
N HIS A 326 -4.17 -6.96 -21.96
CA HIS A 326 -5.26 -6.55 -22.83
C HIS A 326 -4.83 -5.34 -23.65
N GLY A 327 -5.55 -5.04 -24.74
CA GLY A 327 -5.34 -3.81 -25.52
C GLY A 327 -3.89 -3.62 -25.99
N SER A 328 -3.32 -2.44 -25.72
CA SER A 328 -1.94 -2.08 -26.09
C SER A 328 -0.88 -2.88 -25.32
N HIS A 329 -1.19 -3.36 -24.11
CA HIS A 329 -0.26 -4.13 -23.29
C HIS A 329 0.05 -5.50 -23.88
N LYS A 330 -0.74 -5.98 -24.84
CA LYS A 330 -0.41 -7.20 -25.60
C LYS A 330 0.98 -7.18 -26.22
N ALA A 331 1.51 -5.99 -26.55
CA ALA A 331 2.86 -5.85 -27.07
C ALA A 331 3.91 -6.48 -26.13
N LEU A 332 3.62 -6.60 -24.83
CA LEU A 332 4.49 -7.19 -23.81
C LEU A 332 4.54 -8.73 -23.83
N CYS A 333 3.66 -9.41 -24.56
CA CYS A 333 3.64 -10.88 -24.64
C CYS A 333 4.67 -11.45 -25.62
N SER A 334 5.10 -10.67 -26.60
CA SER A 334 6.15 -11.07 -27.52
C SER A 334 7.48 -10.55 -27.03
N ASP A 335 8.51 -11.40 -27.08
CA ASP A 335 9.91 -11.03 -26.81
C ASP A 335 10.63 -10.53 -28.08
N ASP A 336 9.94 -10.58 -29.23
CA ASP A 336 10.53 -10.22 -30.52
C ASP A 336 10.99 -8.77 -30.51
N GLY A 337 12.26 -8.56 -30.88
CA GLY A 337 12.83 -7.22 -30.92
C GLY A 337 12.82 -6.47 -29.58
N ARG A 338 12.65 -7.15 -28.42
CA ARG A 338 12.59 -6.49 -27.10
C ARG A 338 13.73 -5.51 -26.85
N ARG A 339 14.95 -5.81 -27.33
CA ARG A 339 16.14 -4.96 -27.18
C ARG A 339 16.00 -3.58 -27.83
N ASN A 340 15.13 -3.45 -28.83
CA ASN A 340 14.89 -2.21 -29.55
C ASN A 340 13.65 -1.46 -29.02
N ARG A 341 12.95 -2.01 -28.03
CA ARG A 341 11.73 -1.42 -27.46
C ARG A 341 12.00 -0.52 -26.25
N GLY A 342 13.20 -0.56 -25.69
CA GLY A 342 13.57 0.30 -24.56
C GLY A 342 12.55 0.24 -23.44
N TYR A 343 12.09 1.41 -22.98
CA TYR A 343 11.05 1.50 -21.95
C TYR A 343 9.75 0.79 -22.33
N HIS A 344 9.36 0.72 -23.60
CA HIS A 344 8.10 0.10 -24.03
C HIS A 344 8.01 -1.42 -23.81
N TYR A 345 9.11 -2.07 -23.42
CA TYR A 345 9.08 -3.47 -22.98
C TYR A 345 9.15 -3.62 -21.45
N CYS A 346 9.25 -2.53 -20.70
CA CYS A 346 9.15 -2.55 -19.25
C CYS A 346 7.70 -2.84 -18.82
N LEU A 347 7.56 -3.58 -17.72
CA LEU A 347 6.28 -3.82 -17.09
C LEU A 347 5.70 -2.48 -16.57
N PRO A 348 4.44 -2.14 -16.90
CA PRO A 348 3.76 -1.00 -16.28
C PRO A 348 3.61 -1.23 -14.77
N ILE A 349 4.24 -0.38 -13.98
CA ILE A 349 4.25 -0.47 -12.51
C ILE A 349 4.02 0.93 -11.95
N THR A 350 3.01 1.05 -11.10
CA THR A 350 2.75 2.25 -10.30
C THR A 350 2.89 1.92 -8.81
N GLY A 351 2.94 2.96 -7.99
CA GLY A 351 3.12 2.84 -6.56
C GLY A 351 3.12 4.21 -5.90
N ARG A 352 2.91 4.23 -4.59
CA ARG A 352 3.02 5.45 -3.79
C ARG A 352 4.46 5.92 -3.71
N LYS A 353 4.65 7.23 -3.72
CA LYS A 353 5.95 7.93 -3.63
C LYS A 353 6.07 8.84 -2.40
N ALA A 354 5.01 8.88 -1.58
CA ALA A 354 4.93 9.78 -0.43
C ALA A 354 5.94 9.38 0.65
N VAL A 355 6.74 10.34 1.13
CA VAL A 355 7.85 10.10 2.07
C VAL A 355 7.38 9.41 3.35
N ASN A 356 6.24 9.81 3.91
CA ASN A 356 5.68 9.23 5.12
C ASN A 356 5.21 7.77 4.95
N PHE A 357 4.89 7.36 3.72
CA PHE A 357 4.46 6.00 3.42
C PHE A 357 5.64 5.09 3.06
N CYS A 358 6.61 5.64 2.35
CA CYS A 358 7.71 4.91 1.73
C CYS A 358 9.03 4.96 2.49
N ALA A 359 9.06 5.57 3.68
CA ALA A 359 10.27 5.68 4.49
C ALA A 359 10.81 4.29 4.87
N GLY A 360 12.04 3.98 4.45
CA GLY A 360 12.68 2.70 4.73
C GLY A 360 12.04 1.50 4.04
N ALA A 361 11.18 1.73 3.05
CA ALA A 361 10.49 0.67 2.33
C ALA A 361 11.51 -0.22 1.60
N ASP A 362 11.30 -1.53 1.70
CA ASP A 362 12.23 -2.53 1.20
C ASP A 362 11.52 -3.61 0.36
N ARG A 363 12.33 -4.41 -0.33
CA ARG A 363 11.84 -5.40 -1.32
C ARG A 363 11.04 -6.53 -0.69
N MET A 364 11.21 -6.84 0.60
CA MET A 364 10.44 -7.87 1.30
C MET A 364 8.94 -7.60 1.26
N GLU A 365 8.55 -6.32 1.22
CA GLU A 365 7.14 -5.91 1.12
C GLU A 365 6.48 -6.40 -0.17
N LEU A 366 7.25 -6.57 -1.26
CA LEU A 366 6.76 -7.01 -2.57
C LEU A 366 6.35 -8.48 -2.62
N LEU A 367 6.77 -9.26 -1.61
CA LEU A 367 6.35 -10.67 -1.48
C LEU A 367 4.90 -10.79 -1.02
N ALA A 368 4.35 -9.75 -0.39
CA ALA A 368 2.91 -9.64 -0.18
C ALA A 368 2.23 -9.16 -1.47
N HIS A 369 1.01 -9.63 -1.74
CA HIS A 369 0.20 -9.04 -2.81
C HIS A 369 -0.11 -7.58 -2.45
N GLN A 370 0.31 -6.64 -3.30
CA GLN A 370 0.13 -5.20 -3.12
C GLN A 370 -0.58 -4.61 -4.34
N SER A 371 -1.54 -3.72 -4.12
CA SER A 371 -2.13 -2.89 -5.16
C SER A 371 -1.23 -1.67 -5.44
N PRO A 372 -1.41 -0.98 -6.57
CA PRO A 372 -0.81 0.35 -6.80
C PRO A 372 -0.92 1.32 -5.61
N SER A 373 -2.04 1.29 -4.88
CA SER A 373 -2.32 2.16 -3.74
C SER A 373 -1.65 1.73 -2.43
N THR A 374 -1.17 0.49 -2.31
CA THR A 374 -0.49 -0.03 -1.12
C THR A 374 0.98 -0.37 -1.35
N ARG A 375 1.42 -0.39 -2.61
CA ARG A 375 2.81 -0.57 -2.99
C ARG A 375 3.58 0.72 -2.77
N CYS A 376 4.73 0.62 -2.11
CA CYS A 376 5.70 1.68 -2.17
C CYS A 376 6.58 1.53 -3.42
N TYR A 377 6.71 2.62 -4.19
CA TYR A 377 7.55 2.65 -5.38
C TYR A 377 9.03 2.36 -5.05
N ALA A 378 9.50 2.84 -3.89
CA ALA A 378 10.86 2.61 -3.42
C ALA A 378 11.19 1.13 -3.12
N SER A 379 10.20 0.31 -2.75
CA SER A 379 10.38 -1.14 -2.56
C SER A 379 10.76 -1.82 -3.88
N VAL A 380 10.15 -1.38 -5.00
CA VAL A 380 10.46 -1.85 -6.36
C VAL A 380 11.87 -1.43 -6.78
N LEU A 381 12.24 -0.18 -6.49
CA LEU A 381 13.59 0.31 -6.76
C LEU A 381 14.66 -0.42 -5.92
N HIS A 382 14.37 -0.75 -4.67
CA HIS A 382 15.28 -1.49 -3.82
C HIS A 382 15.51 -2.93 -4.33
N MET A 383 14.49 -3.58 -4.89
CA MET A 383 14.63 -4.85 -5.60
C MET A 383 15.54 -4.68 -6.83
N LEU A 384 15.22 -3.73 -7.71
CA LEU A 384 16.04 -3.43 -8.89
C LEU A 384 17.51 -3.15 -8.55
N LEU A 385 17.77 -2.31 -7.54
CA LEU A 385 19.12 -2.02 -7.05
C LEU A 385 19.86 -3.31 -6.70
N THR A 386 19.26 -4.14 -5.86
CA THR A 386 19.97 -5.31 -5.33
C THR A 386 20.23 -6.35 -6.41
N ASP A 387 19.24 -6.64 -7.25
CA ASP A 387 19.35 -7.62 -8.32
C ASP A 387 20.40 -7.18 -9.36
N VAL A 388 20.32 -5.94 -9.84
CA VAL A 388 21.23 -5.42 -10.87
C VAL A 388 22.65 -5.28 -10.34
N TYR A 389 22.81 -4.80 -9.11
CA TYR A 389 24.12 -4.68 -8.47
C TYR A 389 24.81 -6.05 -8.33
N ASN A 390 24.07 -7.07 -7.90
CA ASN A 390 24.62 -8.41 -7.74
C ASN A 390 25.02 -9.04 -9.08
N GLU A 391 24.23 -8.83 -10.14
CA GLU A 391 24.59 -9.33 -11.48
C GLU A 391 25.79 -8.60 -12.08
N LEU A 392 25.94 -7.29 -11.82
CA LEU A 392 27.14 -6.55 -12.20
C LEU A 392 28.38 -7.12 -11.51
N LYS A 393 28.30 -7.43 -10.20
CA LYS A 393 29.38 -8.11 -9.48
C LYS A 393 29.69 -9.49 -10.04
N ALA A 394 28.67 -10.30 -10.29
CA ALA A 394 28.82 -11.65 -10.82
C ALA A 394 29.40 -11.69 -12.25
N THR A 395 29.35 -10.56 -12.97
CA THR A 395 29.88 -10.39 -14.33
C THR A 395 31.12 -9.50 -14.38
N ASP A 396 31.85 -9.39 -13.26
CA ASP A 396 33.13 -8.68 -13.13
C ASP A 396 33.07 -7.21 -13.58
N SER A 397 31.94 -6.53 -13.32
CA SER A 397 31.71 -5.13 -13.71
C SER A 397 31.80 -4.14 -12.53
N ASP A 398 32.43 -4.52 -11.41
CA ASP A 398 32.74 -3.69 -10.23
C ASP A 398 31.78 -2.48 -10.03
N PRO A 399 30.54 -2.75 -9.56
CA PRO A 399 29.52 -1.72 -9.40
C PRO A 399 29.73 -0.90 -8.13
N VAL A 400 29.38 0.39 -8.20
CA VAL A 400 29.32 1.31 -7.08
C VAL A 400 28.02 2.11 -7.12
N VAL A 401 27.36 2.29 -5.97
CA VAL A 401 26.20 3.18 -5.89
C VAL A 401 26.64 4.63 -6.02
N THR A 402 25.88 5.42 -6.78
CA THR A 402 26.23 6.82 -7.09
C THR A 402 24.98 7.72 -7.08
N PHE A 403 25.16 9.01 -7.38
CA PHE A 403 24.09 10.00 -7.59
C PHE A 403 22.92 9.93 -6.59
N GLY A 404 21.68 9.85 -7.06
CA GLY A 404 20.48 9.92 -6.23
C GLY A 404 20.35 8.73 -5.28
N THR A 405 20.87 7.56 -5.69
CA THR A 405 20.92 6.35 -4.85
C THR A 405 21.91 6.51 -3.70
N LEU A 406 23.12 7.00 -3.97
CA LEU A 406 24.11 7.32 -2.93
C LEU A 406 23.60 8.42 -2.00
N LEU A 407 22.90 9.43 -2.54
CA LEU A 407 22.29 10.50 -1.77
C LEU A 407 21.25 9.98 -0.77
N GLY A 408 20.39 9.06 -1.19
CA GLY A 408 19.41 8.39 -0.31
C GLY A 408 20.10 7.60 0.81
N ALA A 409 21.15 6.86 0.45
CA ALA A 409 21.96 6.10 1.40
C ALA A 409 22.59 7.01 2.47
N VAL A 410 23.17 8.14 2.07
CA VAL A 410 23.82 9.08 3.00
C VAL A 410 22.81 9.82 3.88
N ARG A 411 21.66 10.23 3.33
CA ARG A 411 20.66 10.99 4.11
C ARG A 411 19.84 10.11 5.05
N ASN A 412 19.40 8.95 4.59
CA ASN A 412 18.38 8.16 5.26
C ASN A 412 18.69 6.67 5.33
N GLY A 413 19.83 6.22 4.79
CA GLY A 413 20.16 4.79 4.69
C GLY A 413 19.14 4.00 3.88
N SER A 414 18.45 4.62 2.92
CA SER A 414 17.34 4.04 2.17
C SER A 414 17.19 4.70 0.79
N MET A 415 16.36 4.12 -0.07
CA MET A 415 15.98 4.75 -1.35
C MET A 415 15.21 6.05 -1.09
N ILE A 416 15.43 7.08 -1.92
CA ILE A 416 14.64 8.31 -1.84
C ILE A 416 13.20 8.01 -2.29
N PRO A 417 12.17 8.18 -1.43
CA PRO A 417 10.81 7.71 -1.71
C PRO A 417 10.16 8.15 -3.02
N PHE A 418 10.53 9.34 -3.50
CA PHE A 418 9.91 9.99 -4.65
C PHE A 418 10.76 9.95 -5.91
N THR A 419 11.88 9.24 -5.90
CA THR A 419 12.69 9.04 -7.11
C THR A 419 12.05 8.06 -8.08
N GLU A 420 12.43 8.13 -9.34
CA GLU A 420 11.95 7.26 -10.41
C GLU A 420 12.88 6.07 -10.66
N ASP A 421 14.13 6.16 -10.19
CA ASP A 421 15.24 5.32 -10.61
C ASP A 421 16.27 4.99 -9.52
N VAL A 422 17.18 4.09 -9.90
CA VAL A 422 18.38 3.70 -9.18
C VAL A 422 19.59 4.09 -10.02
N ASP A 423 20.65 4.58 -9.39
CA ASP A 423 21.89 4.99 -10.03
C ASP A 423 23.05 4.09 -9.61
N ILE A 424 23.61 3.35 -10.56
CA ILE A 424 24.79 2.51 -10.33
C ILE A 424 25.86 2.90 -11.35
N ALA A 425 27.05 3.28 -10.87
CA ALA A 425 28.21 3.36 -11.74
C ALA A 425 28.93 2.01 -11.77
N TYR A 426 29.57 1.66 -12.88
CA TYR A 426 30.22 0.37 -13.05
C TYR A 426 31.53 0.53 -13.81
N SER A 427 32.55 -0.24 -13.42
CA SER A 427 33.81 -0.31 -14.16
C SER A 427 33.85 -1.58 -15.02
N GLY A 428 34.28 -1.46 -16.28
CA GLY A 428 34.27 -2.58 -17.23
C GLY A 428 33.44 -2.31 -18.48
N THR A 429 32.85 -3.37 -19.05
CA THR A 429 32.13 -3.31 -20.33
C THR A 429 30.84 -4.10 -20.29
N ILE A 430 29.73 -3.43 -20.56
CA ILE A 430 28.43 -4.05 -20.82
C ILE A 430 28.25 -4.14 -22.33
N SER A 431 27.80 -5.30 -22.82
CA SER A 431 27.54 -5.54 -24.24
C SER A 431 26.11 -6.00 -24.48
N SER A 432 25.53 -5.57 -25.61
CA SER A 432 24.19 -6.01 -26.01
C SER A 432 24.16 -7.52 -26.22
N GLY A 433 23.34 -8.22 -25.44
CA GLY A 433 23.30 -9.68 -25.49
C GLY A 433 24.48 -10.38 -24.82
N GLY A 434 25.30 -9.68 -24.04
CA GLY A 434 26.37 -10.28 -23.24
C GLY A 434 25.89 -10.96 -21.96
N ALA A 435 26.85 -11.39 -21.13
CA ALA A 435 26.60 -12.14 -19.90
C ALA A 435 25.62 -11.44 -18.95
N LEU A 436 25.79 -10.13 -18.71
CA LEU A 436 24.88 -9.36 -17.87
C LEU A 436 23.43 -9.37 -18.40
N ASN A 437 23.25 -9.18 -19.72
CA ASN A 437 21.92 -9.25 -20.32
C ASN A 437 21.30 -10.64 -20.14
N GLU A 438 22.07 -11.71 -20.33
CA GLU A 438 21.56 -13.08 -20.16
C GLU A 438 21.18 -13.37 -18.70
N ALA A 439 22.00 -12.93 -17.75
CA ALA A 439 21.76 -13.15 -16.33
C ALA A 439 20.53 -12.37 -15.84
N LEU A 440 20.44 -11.08 -16.18
CA LEU A 440 19.25 -10.26 -15.91
C LEU A 440 17.99 -10.82 -16.59
N TRP A 441 18.10 -11.30 -17.82
CA TRP A 441 16.97 -11.88 -18.54
C TRP A 441 16.46 -13.17 -17.87
N LYS A 442 17.35 -14.03 -17.37
CA LYS A 442 16.99 -15.22 -16.60
C LYS A 442 16.28 -14.90 -15.28
N LYS A 443 16.40 -13.67 -14.79
CA LYS A 443 15.69 -13.15 -13.61
C LYS A 443 14.43 -12.34 -13.98
N GLY A 444 14.14 -12.19 -15.27
CA GLY A 444 13.00 -11.43 -15.77
C GLY A 444 13.19 -9.91 -15.72
N TYR A 445 14.42 -9.44 -15.92
CA TYR A 445 14.74 -8.03 -16.13
C TYR A 445 15.04 -7.73 -17.59
N HIS A 446 14.78 -6.50 -18.00
CA HIS A 446 15.04 -6.00 -19.35
C HIS A 446 16.21 -5.02 -19.35
N LEU A 447 17.36 -5.43 -19.87
CA LEU A 447 18.50 -4.55 -20.18
C LEU A 447 18.34 -3.96 -21.60
N PHE A 448 18.49 -2.63 -21.72
CA PHE A 448 18.46 -1.90 -22.98
C PHE A 448 19.40 -0.69 -22.97
N ASP A 449 19.78 -0.22 -24.16
CA ASP A 449 20.58 1.00 -24.32
C ASP A 449 19.66 2.18 -24.69
N TYR A 450 19.82 3.29 -24.00
CA TYR A 450 19.13 4.55 -24.29
C TYR A 450 20.09 5.73 -24.07
N GLY A 451 21.28 5.65 -24.67
CA GLY A 451 22.40 6.59 -24.45
C GLY A 451 23.29 6.22 -23.26
N ILE A 452 22.70 5.61 -22.24
CA ILE A 452 23.35 4.80 -21.21
C ILE A 452 22.62 3.45 -21.10
N TRP A 453 23.26 2.47 -20.47
CA TRP A 453 22.62 1.20 -20.19
C TRP A 453 21.56 1.35 -19.10
N ARG A 454 20.41 0.72 -19.31
CA ARG A 454 19.28 0.78 -18.37
C ARG A 454 18.65 -0.57 -18.15
N VAL A 455 18.15 -0.77 -16.94
CA VAL A 455 17.44 -1.99 -16.55
C VAL A 455 16.07 -1.66 -15.99
N CYS A 456 15.04 -2.37 -16.42
CA CYS A 456 13.72 -2.32 -15.80
C CYS A 456 13.17 -3.74 -15.60
N ILE A 457 12.04 -3.83 -14.90
CA ILE A 457 11.33 -5.10 -14.69
C ILE A 457 10.65 -5.50 -15.99
N ALA A 458 10.90 -6.72 -16.47
CA ALA A 458 10.28 -7.24 -17.68
C ALA A 458 8.91 -7.90 -17.36
N PRO A 459 8.06 -8.11 -18.38
CA PRO A 459 6.77 -8.78 -18.21
C PRO A 459 6.89 -10.24 -17.74
N THR A 460 8.08 -10.83 -17.90
CA THR A 460 8.41 -12.21 -17.52
C THR A 460 8.91 -12.35 -16.08
N HIS A 461 9.09 -11.25 -15.34
CA HIS A 461 9.60 -11.29 -13.96
C HIS A 461 8.73 -12.16 -13.03
N PRO A 462 9.30 -12.96 -12.09
CA PRO A 462 8.49 -13.83 -11.22
C PRO A 462 7.39 -13.11 -10.42
N LEU A 463 7.61 -11.85 -10.06
CA LEU A 463 6.61 -10.99 -9.39
C LEU A 463 5.75 -10.14 -10.34
N ALA A 464 5.80 -10.34 -11.67
CA ALA A 464 5.14 -9.44 -12.61
C ALA A 464 3.63 -9.29 -12.36
N SER A 465 2.90 -10.36 -12.02
CA SER A 465 1.47 -10.24 -11.70
C SER A 465 1.17 -9.50 -10.40
N HIS A 466 2.10 -9.48 -9.46
CA HIS A 466 2.01 -8.66 -8.25
C HIS A 466 2.38 -7.20 -8.47
N LEU A 467 3.17 -6.89 -9.50
CA LEU A 467 3.72 -5.56 -9.76
C LEU A 467 2.95 -4.81 -10.86
N TYR A 468 2.37 -5.55 -11.79
CA TYR A 468 1.65 -5.02 -12.94
C TYR A 468 0.48 -4.13 -12.52
N ASP A 469 0.44 -2.92 -13.08
CA ASP A 469 -0.72 -2.04 -13.04
C ASP A 469 -1.43 -2.05 -14.41
N PRO A 470 -2.63 -2.67 -14.52
CA PRO A 470 -3.37 -2.72 -15.78
C PRO A 470 -3.94 -1.36 -16.22
N GLU A 471 -4.08 -0.40 -15.30
CA GLU A 471 -4.64 0.92 -15.58
C GLU A 471 -3.57 1.93 -16.01
N ALA A 472 -2.29 1.62 -15.74
CA ALA A 472 -1.17 2.42 -16.22
C ALA A 472 -1.03 2.28 -17.75
N PRO A 473 -0.63 3.33 -18.47
CA PRO A 473 -0.30 3.18 -19.88
C PRO A 473 0.91 2.27 -20.08
N LEU A 474 1.12 1.80 -21.32
CA LEU A 474 2.38 1.19 -21.71
C LEU A 474 3.51 2.15 -21.34
N ALA A 475 4.58 1.59 -20.78
CA ALA A 475 5.68 2.36 -20.23
C ALA A 475 6.23 3.40 -21.23
N ASP A 476 6.11 4.67 -20.84
CA ASP A 476 6.75 5.81 -21.49
C ASP A 476 8.14 6.08 -20.88
N ASP A 477 8.95 6.85 -21.60
CA ASP A 477 10.29 7.24 -21.16
C ASP A 477 10.30 7.79 -19.72
N TYR A 478 11.09 7.14 -18.86
CA TYR A 478 11.30 7.53 -17.45
C TYR A 478 10.03 7.47 -16.56
N LYS A 479 8.96 6.78 -17.00
CA LYS A 479 7.69 6.68 -16.25
C LYS A 479 7.48 5.37 -15.50
N VAL A 480 8.47 4.49 -15.49
CA VAL A 480 8.47 3.21 -14.77
C VAL A 480 9.68 3.10 -13.84
N PRO A 481 9.74 2.14 -12.92
CA PRO A 481 10.95 1.89 -12.13
C PRO A 481 12.08 1.39 -13.02
N TYR A 482 13.25 2.04 -12.98
CA TYR A 482 14.43 1.61 -13.73
C TYR A 482 15.73 1.82 -12.96
N VAL A 483 16.82 1.28 -13.50
CA VAL A 483 18.20 1.50 -13.08
C VAL A 483 18.95 2.17 -14.22
N ASP A 484 19.65 3.25 -13.93
CA ASP A 484 20.65 3.86 -14.80
C ASP A 484 22.04 3.31 -14.48
N LEU A 485 22.73 2.83 -15.51
CA LEU A 485 24.07 2.25 -15.42
C LEU A 485 25.10 3.18 -16.07
N TYR A 486 25.89 3.84 -15.24
CA TYR A 486 26.89 4.82 -15.66
C TYR A 486 28.26 4.16 -15.77
N ARG A 487 28.82 4.10 -16.99
CA ARG A 487 30.18 3.61 -17.14
C ARG A 487 31.16 4.54 -16.42
N MET A 488 32.05 3.97 -15.63
CA MET A 488 33.21 4.64 -15.07
C MET A 488 34.51 3.96 -15.46
N ALA A 489 35.56 4.76 -15.69
CA ALA A 489 36.87 4.26 -16.07
C ALA A 489 37.97 5.17 -15.54
N LYS A 490 39.07 4.55 -15.13
CA LYS A 490 40.28 5.25 -14.73
C LYS A 490 40.98 5.84 -15.96
N SER A 491 41.54 7.04 -15.82
CA SER A 491 42.35 7.68 -16.85
C SER A 491 43.65 6.92 -17.08
N ASP A 492 44.25 7.08 -18.27
CA ASP A 492 45.47 6.38 -18.67
C ASP A 492 46.67 6.68 -17.74
N ASP A 493 46.72 7.88 -17.15
CA ASP A 493 47.72 8.30 -16.17
C ASP A 493 47.45 7.75 -14.75
N GLY A 494 46.26 7.18 -14.52
CA GLY A 494 45.85 6.63 -13.24
C GLY A 494 45.47 7.66 -12.17
N GLU A 495 45.47 8.96 -12.49
CA GLU A 495 45.28 10.04 -11.52
C GLU A 495 43.81 10.38 -11.26
N SER A 496 42.92 10.02 -12.20
CA SER A 496 41.49 10.33 -12.09
C SER A 496 40.58 9.27 -12.71
N TRP A 497 39.29 9.42 -12.48
CA TRP A 497 38.23 8.62 -13.05
C TRP A 497 37.27 9.51 -13.82
N ALA A 498 36.84 9.03 -14.99
CA ALA A 498 35.67 9.57 -15.68
C ALA A 498 34.47 8.69 -15.35
N MET A 499 33.31 9.32 -15.14
CA MET A 499 32.01 8.67 -14.96
C MET A 499 31.01 9.32 -15.92
N GLN A 500 30.21 8.52 -16.64
CA GLN A 500 29.17 9.07 -17.52
C GLN A 500 28.22 9.98 -16.73
N GLU A 501 27.77 11.07 -17.37
CA GLU A 501 26.93 12.14 -16.81
C GLU A 501 27.57 13.00 -15.68
N PHE A 502 28.66 12.55 -15.04
CA PHE A 502 29.40 13.37 -14.09
C PHE A 502 30.19 14.48 -14.79
N LYS A 503 30.12 15.71 -14.26
CA LYS A 503 30.83 16.87 -14.83
C LYS A 503 32.27 16.92 -14.36
N GLY A 504 33.18 16.40 -15.18
CA GLY A 504 34.63 16.50 -14.94
C GLY A 504 35.25 15.14 -14.64
N SER A 505 36.36 15.15 -13.90
CA SER A 505 37.04 13.94 -13.46
C SER A 505 37.09 13.86 -11.93
N ILE A 506 37.01 12.64 -11.41
CA ILE A 506 37.02 12.35 -9.98
C ILE A 506 38.44 11.90 -9.63
N PRO A 507 39.16 12.55 -8.69
CA PRO A 507 40.51 12.13 -8.33
C PRO A 507 40.56 10.68 -7.83
N THR A 508 41.59 9.93 -8.20
CA THR A 508 41.70 8.49 -7.87
C THR A 508 41.65 8.22 -6.38
N ASP A 509 42.22 9.08 -5.54
CA ASP A 509 42.19 8.95 -4.08
C ASP A 509 40.80 9.16 -3.47
N ARG A 510 39.86 9.76 -4.22
CA ARG A 510 38.43 9.88 -3.86
C ARG A 510 37.60 8.67 -4.31
N VAL A 511 38.11 7.87 -5.24
CA VAL A 511 37.42 6.68 -5.77
C VAL A 511 37.93 5.41 -5.11
N GLU A 512 39.24 5.17 -5.08
CA GLU A 512 39.85 3.89 -4.71
C GLU A 512 40.55 3.93 -3.34
N PRO A 513 40.50 2.84 -2.54
CA PRO A 513 39.63 1.70 -2.76
C PRO A 513 38.19 2.14 -2.48
N PHE A 514 37.25 1.42 -3.08
CA PHE A 514 35.84 1.63 -2.79
C PHE A 514 35.58 1.54 -1.27
N SER A 515 34.65 2.37 -0.81
CA SER A 515 34.11 2.29 0.55
C SER A 515 32.73 1.62 0.50
N GLN A 516 32.14 1.36 1.66
CA GLN A 516 30.80 0.76 1.74
C GLN A 516 29.80 1.70 2.38
N ILE A 517 28.58 1.69 1.84
CA ILE A 517 27.40 2.35 2.40
C ILE A 517 26.28 1.32 2.58
N SER A 518 25.32 1.61 3.45
CA SER A 518 24.16 0.74 3.64
C SER A 518 22.88 1.38 3.13
N ILE A 519 22.08 0.60 2.41
CA ILE A 519 20.72 0.95 1.97
C ILE A 519 19.80 -0.16 2.48
N ASN A 520 18.83 0.19 3.31
CA ASN A 520 17.90 -0.73 3.99
C ASN A 520 18.60 -1.91 4.69
N GLY A 521 19.78 -1.66 5.27
CA GLY A 521 20.56 -2.67 5.99
C GLY A 521 21.43 -3.57 5.10
N LEU A 522 21.38 -3.42 3.78
CA LEU A 522 22.24 -4.15 2.84
C LEU A 522 23.49 -3.31 2.49
N PRO A 523 24.68 -3.93 2.41
CA PRO A 523 25.92 -3.23 2.08
C PRO A 523 26.12 -3.10 0.56
N PHE A 524 26.50 -1.91 0.11
CA PHE A 524 26.86 -1.63 -1.28
C PHE A 524 28.18 -0.86 -1.32
N ASP A 525 29.01 -1.14 -2.33
CA ASP A 525 30.24 -0.40 -2.56
C ASP A 525 29.89 0.96 -3.16
N THR A 526 30.68 1.98 -2.82
CA THR A 526 30.62 3.35 -3.31
C THR A 526 32.04 3.87 -3.47
N VAL A 527 32.22 5.05 -4.07
CA VAL A 527 33.51 5.76 -4.09
C VAL A 527 34.09 5.92 -2.66
N ARG A 528 35.42 6.01 -2.52
CA ARG A 528 36.08 6.18 -1.21
C ARG A 528 35.55 7.39 -0.43
N ASP A 529 35.29 8.50 -1.12
CA ASP A 529 34.74 9.72 -0.54
C ASP A 529 33.36 10.07 -1.13
N PRO A 530 32.28 9.47 -0.58
CA PRO A 530 30.91 9.76 -1.01
C PRO A 530 30.54 11.23 -0.88
N LYS A 531 31.09 11.91 0.14
CA LYS A 531 30.79 13.31 0.42
C LYS A 531 31.33 14.18 -0.71
N PHE A 532 32.57 13.98 -1.13
CA PHE A 532 33.15 14.71 -2.27
C PHE A 532 32.26 14.59 -3.52
N LEU A 533 31.86 13.36 -3.88
CA LEU A 533 31.04 13.14 -5.07
C LEU A 533 29.68 13.85 -4.98
N LEU A 534 29.02 13.80 -3.82
CA LEU A 534 27.73 14.45 -3.61
C LEU A 534 27.82 15.98 -3.55
N GLU A 535 28.90 16.54 -3.00
CA GLU A 535 29.15 17.99 -2.99
C GLU A 535 29.40 18.53 -4.41
N GLU A 536 30.19 17.82 -5.22
CA GLU A 536 30.45 18.20 -6.61
C GLU A 536 29.18 18.13 -7.48
N GLU A 537 28.33 17.13 -7.27
CA GLU A 537 27.10 16.97 -8.06
C GLU A 537 25.96 17.91 -7.59
N TYR A 538 25.71 17.97 -6.28
CA TYR A 538 24.50 18.59 -5.73
C TYR A 538 24.75 19.89 -4.96
N GLY A 539 26.02 20.24 -4.70
CA GLY A 539 26.46 21.38 -3.90
C GLY A 539 26.56 21.09 -2.40
N ASP A 540 27.17 22.01 -1.65
CA ASP A 540 27.45 21.87 -0.20
C ASP A 540 26.20 21.62 0.67
N ASP A 541 25.02 21.99 0.19
CA ASP A 541 23.74 21.81 0.87
C ASP A 541 23.02 20.53 0.46
N TYR A 542 23.71 19.57 -0.17
CA TYR A 542 23.12 18.30 -0.62
C TYR A 542 22.46 17.49 0.49
N LEU A 543 22.74 17.72 1.77
CA LEU A 543 22.04 17.03 2.86
C LEU A 543 20.62 17.57 3.09
N ALA A 544 20.33 18.80 2.68
CA ALA A 544 19.01 19.40 2.80
C ALA A 544 18.11 18.97 1.62
N PRO A 545 16.96 18.31 1.86
CA PRO A 545 16.01 18.01 0.81
C PRO A 545 15.48 19.32 0.18
N LYS A 546 15.72 19.49 -1.12
CA LYS A 546 15.18 20.60 -1.89
C LYS A 546 13.84 20.15 -2.50
N PRO A 547 12.75 20.93 -2.36
CA PRO A 547 11.51 20.62 -3.07
C PRO A 547 11.76 20.54 -4.58
N ARG A 548 11.18 19.55 -5.26
CA ARG A 548 11.19 19.53 -6.72
C ARG A 548 10.47 20.78 -7.23
N ARG A 549 10.95 21.36 -8.32
CA ARG A 549 10.19 22.44 -8.99
C ARG A 549 8.87 21.84 -9.48
N PRO A 550 7.74 22.57 -9.51
CA PRO A 550 6.45 22.03 -9.93
C PRO A 550 6.43 21.38 -11.32
N GLN A 551 7.35 21.77 -12.19
CA GLN A 551 7.58 21.23 -13.53
C GLN A 551 8.34 19.89 -13.57
N ASP A 552 9.12 19.61 -12.52
CA ASP A 552 9.94 18.39 -12.33
C ASP A 552 9.30 17.47 -11.26
N ALA A 553 8.29 17.98 -10.56
CA ALA A 553 7.42 17.25 -9.65
C ALA A 553 6.38 16.48 -10.47
N PHE A 554 6.14 15.21 -10.12
CA PHE A 554 4.97 14.51 -10.59
C PHE A 554 3.72 15.29 -10.15
N PRO A 555 2.61 15.25 -10.92
CA PRO A 555 1.37 15.84 -10.45
C PRO A 555 1.01 15.20 -9.10
N GLU A 556 1.24 15.93 -8.02
CA GLU A 556 0.57 15.64 -6.77
C GLU A 556 -0.92 15.77 -7.04
N GLU A 557 -1.71 14.83 -6.53
CA GLU A 557 -3.15 15.01 -6.33
C GLU A 557 -3.35 16.18 -5.37
N THR A 558 -3.20 17.39 -5.87
CA THR A 558 -3.58 18.63 -5.20
C THR A 558 -4.88 19.09 -5.80
N ASN A 559 -5.85 19.27 -4.90
CA ASN A 559 -7.23 19.64 -5.15
C ASN A 559 -7.42 20.62 -6.32
N THR A 560 -8.41 20.26 -7.13
CA THR A 560 -9.13 21.02 -8.15
C THR A 560 -9.30 22.50 -7.79
N GLU A 561 -8.81 23.37 -8.69
CA GLU A 561 -9.48 24.59 -9.22
C GLU A 561 -8.49 25.64 -9.78
N LYS A 562 -7.18 25.59 -9.47
CA LYS A 562 -6.23 26.62 -9.94
C LYS A 562 -5.36 26.26 -11.15
N THR A 563 -5.21 24.99 -11.50
CA THR A 563 -4.30 24.57 -12.58
C THR A 563 -4.89 24.74 -13.99
N ALA A 564 -6.21 24.92 -14.10
CA ALA A 564 -6.90 25.03 -15.40
C ALA A 564 -6.60 26.33 -16.17
N GLN A 565 -6.06 27.37 -15.53
CA GLN A 565 -5.78 28.63 -16.23
C GLN A 565 -4.39 28.74 -16.86
N ILE A 566 -3.45 27.83 -16.57
CA ILE A 566 -2.07 27.94 -17.11
C ILE A 566 -1.86 27.08 -18.36
N VAL A 567 -2.69 26.05 -18.58
CA VAL A 567 -2.52 25.08 -19.68
C VAL A 567 -3.02 25.59 -21.03
N ALA A 568 -3.81 26.67 -21.10
CA ALA A 568 -4.35 27.19 -22.36
C ALA A 568 -3.34 28.01 -23.21
N GLY A 569 -2.09 28.19 -22.77
CA GLY A 569 -1.21 29.24 -23.30
C GLY A 569 0.06 28.85 -24.05
N ARG A 570 0.51 27.59 -24.09
CA ARG A 570 1.80 27.25 -24.73
C ARG A 570 1.80 25.91 -25.46
N THR A 571 1.76 26.00 -26.79
CA THR A 571 2.13 24.94 -27.74
C THR A 571 3.55 24.43 -27.44
N SER A 572 3.68 23.14 -27.14
CA SER A 572 4.98 22.47 -27.02
C SER A 572 5.63 22.34 -28.40
N ARG A 573 6.92 22.68 -28.49
CA ARG A 573 7.76 22.32 -29.64
C ARG A 573 8.29 20.92 -29.39
N SER A 574 7.94 19.99 -30.27
CA SER A 574 8.52 18.65 -30.34
C SER A 574 10.03 18.74 -30.59
N PHE A 575 10.85 18.21 -29.68
CA PHE A 575 12.25 17.92 -29.97
C PHE A 575 12.31 16.60 -30.74
N SER A 576 12.78 16.66 -31.99
CA SER A 576 12.91 15.51 -32.88
C SER A 576 14.23 14.79 -32.63
N LEU A 577 14.20 13.46 -32.68
CA LEU A 577 15.32 12.51 -32.57
C LEU A 577 16.54 12.87 -33.46
N THR A 578 16.32 13.65 -34.53
CA THR A 578 17.37 14.18 -35.42
C THR A 578 18.32 15.18 -34.74
N ASP A 579 17.86 15.94 -33.75
CA ASP A 579 18.67 16.98 -33.10
C ASP A 579 19.68 16.39 -32.10
N ALA A 580 19.36 15.22 -31.52
CA ALA A 580 20.27 14.48 -30.65
C ALA A 580 21.42 13.82 -31.43
N ILE A 581 21.11 13.26 -32.61
CA ILE A 581 22.11 12.61 -33.47
C ILE A 581 23.12 13.62 -34.04
N LEU A 582 22.65 14.82 -34.41
CA LEU A 582 23.52 15.88 -34.94
C LEU A 582 24.49 16.46 -33.91
N ASN A 583 24.10 16.47 -32.63
CA ASN A 583 24.97 16.94 -31.54
C ASN A 583 26.01 15.90 -31.13
N SER A 584 25.74 14.60 -31.32
CA SER A 584 26.70 13.53 -31.02
C SER A 584 27.81 13.44 -32.08
N LEU A 585 27.49 13.67 -33.36
CA LEU A 585 28.48 13.65 -34.45
C LEU A 585 29.46 14.84 -34.43
N LYS A 586 29.12 15.96 -33.77
CA LYS A 586 30.05 17.09 -33.58
C LYS A 586 31.03 16.89 -32.43
N LYS A 587 30.80 15.93 -31.52
CA LYS A 587 31.62 15.73 -30.33
C LYS A 587 32.78 14.74 -30.51
N PHE A 588 32.87 14.04 -31.64
CA PHE A 588 33.92 13.05 -31.93
C PHE A 588 34.82 13.38 -33.14
N GLY A 589 34.75 14.60 -33.68
CA GLY A 589 35.51 15.01 -34.87
C GLY A 589 36.61 16.04 -34.59
N GLY A 590 37.72 15.62 -33.98
CA GLY A 590 39.00 16.34 -33.96
C GLY A 590 40.07 15.37 -33.47
N VAL A 591 41.07 14.98 -34.24
CA VAL A 591 42.13 15.78 -34.88
C VAL A 591 42.74 14.96 -36.02
N GLY A 592 43.23 15.62 -37.08
CA GLY A 592 44.29 15.05 -37.94
C GLY A 592 44.30 15.53 -39.39
N ASP A 593 44.76 16.76 -39.63
CA ASP A 593 45.23 17.21 -40.94
C ASP A 593 46.36 16.31 -41.45
N THR A 594 46.19 15.72 -42.65
CA THR A 594 47.32 15.47 -43.56
C THR A 594 46.86 15.67 -45.00
N SER A 595 47.61 16.53 -45.68
CA SER A 595 47.52 16.86 -47.09
C SER A 595 47.71 15.65 -48.01
N SER A 596 46.90 15.53 -49.06
CA SER A 596 47.42 15.63 -50.44
C SER A 596 46.29 15.76 -51.46
N GLU A 597 46.56 16.59 -52.45
CA GLU A 597 45.91 16.70 -53.76
C GLU A 597 45.45 15.35 -54.33
N ASP A 598 44.29 15.27 -54.98
CA ASP A 598 44.21 15.34 -56.45
C ASP A 598 42.74 15.38 -56.94
N LYS A 599 42.63 15.80 -58.19
CA LYS A 599 41.47 16.26 -58.94
C LYS A 599 40.41 15.20 -59.29
N ASP A 600 39.29 15.78 -59.73
CA ASP A 600 38.45 15.38 -60.86
C ASP A 600 37.12 14.63 -60.61
N ARG A 601 36.05 15.42 -60.82
CA ARG A 601 34.93 15.23 -61.76
C ARG A 601 33.91 14.08 -61.55
N ARG A 602 32.67 14.57 -61.38
CA ARG A 602 31.41 14.21 -62.10
C ARG A 602 31.05 12.72 -62.19
N CYS A 603 29.98 12.33 -61.50
CA CYS A 603 28.59 12.48 -61.95
C CYS A 603 27.67 12.50 -60.73
#